data_AF-A0ABD2J4X7-F1
#
_entry.id   AF-A0ABD2J4X7-F1
#
_cell.length_a   1.000
_cell.length_b   1.000
_cell.length_c   1.000
_cell.angle_alpha   90.00
_cell.angle_beta   90.00
_cell.angle_gamma   90.00
#
_symmetry.space_group_name_H-M   'P 1'
#
loop_
_entity.id
_entity.type
_entity.pdbx_description
1 polymer ?
#
loop_
_entity_poly.entity_id
_entity_poly.type
_entity_poly.pdbx_seq_one_letter_code
_entity_poly.pdbx_strand_id
1 'polypeptide(L)'
;MSKVCPVAERMRWLLLTGEGADVRFLVGDEKEEFSAHKAILLASSDVFKAMFRFDEQNAMKEANPTPPGAKRAKKPKIVIVTGGRASSGVMLAGDGVVIPDVTVEAFKAMLEFIYTDDLSGLNGDNLFDVLYAAKKYQINLLIDACADFPVSNVQNIFTAFLRARFFGEEAFACRCLDNINFNNDLTMQQFLKANNQLLCEILDNLPQKPSGEIAIWNAALRWSDEQCAKNGKECTGENRREMLGPALYKIRFPLISLNDFSNRIVPSDVLTKDEMLSVFMSYSRTAAAVHATAGPSLLPAPYPLHFPTDQRMAVQNFSSAAQQKGRLTLKIGKFSDFSRGGESAATGRHSDAVNIRGFSFKFMANIYTMRADKSKKCLGFFIECNKNEPNWCCTCSATMQIVVQKKCKYYSSYIKQFADNNFSAENNKLGTVEFISIEQLMNPDNGWYNEKDDSVILVAELSPYAPAYPSSLSPQKRL
;
A
#
# COMPACT_ATOMS: atom_id res chain seq x y z
N MET A 1 -6.37 -45.71 16.94
CA MET A 1 -5.57 -45.18 15.81
C MET A 1 -4.69 -44.07 16.34
N SER A 2 -3.38 -44.27 16.35
CA SER A 2 -2.41 -43.24 16.73
C SER A 2 -2.58 -42.02 15.82
N LYS A 3 -2.74 -40.83 16.39
CA LYS A 3 -2.68 -39.58 15.61
C LYS A 3 -1.28 -39.49 15.03
N VAL A 4 -1.16 -39.67 13.72
CA VAL A 4 0.11 -39.49 13.02
C VAL A 4 0.53 -38.04 13.23
N CYS A 5 1.70 -37.82 13.84
CA CYS A 5 2.27 -36.50 14.04
C CYS A 5 2.42 -35.81 12.66
N PRO A 6 1.94 -34.58 12.44
CA PRO A 6 2.06 -33.89 11.14
C PRO A 6 3.50 -33.85 10.63
N VAL A 7 3.71 -33.84 9.30
CA VAL A 7 5.05 -33.78 8.70
C VAL A 7 5.83 -32.56 9.22
N ALA A 8 5.18 -31.40 9.31
CA ALA A 8 5.79 -30.17 9.81
C ALA A 8 6.33 -30.32 11.24
N GLU A 9 5.62 -30.99 12.14
CA GLU A 9 6.09 -31.22 13.52
C GLU A 9 7.28 -32.17 13.58
N ARG A 10 7.35 -33.17 12.68
CA ARG A 10 8.52 -34.03 12.57
C ARG A 10 9.73 -33.29 11.99
N MET A 11 9.52 -32.42 11.01
CA MET A 11 10.58 -31.56 10.46
C MET A 11 11.07 -30.56 11.50
N ARG A 12 10.16 -29.94 12.27
CA ARG A 12 10.51 -29.08 13.40
C ARG A 12 11.37 -29.84 14.42
N TRP A 13 11.00 -31.07 14.75
CA TRP A 13 11.78 -31.90 15.67
C TRP A 13 13.20 -32.15 15.16
N LEU A 14 13.38 -32.47 13.87
CA LEU A 14 14.72 -32.63 13.27
C LEU A 14 15.55 -31.34 13.36
N LEU A 15 14.94 -30.18 13.13
CA LEU A 15 15.62 -28.89 13.28
C LEU A 15 16.04 -28.64 14.74
N LEU A 16 15.18 -28.96 15.70
CA LEU A 16 15.44 -28.72 17.13
C LEU A 16 16.46 -29.69 17.74
N THR A 17 16.43 -30.98 17.35
CA THR A 17 17.36 -31.98 17.89
C THR A 17 18.68 -32.03 17.13
N GLY A 18 18.71 -31.59 15.88
CA GLY A 18 19.85 -31.74 14.99
C GLY A 18 20.13 -33.20 14.61
N GLU A 19 19.19 -34.12 14.85
CA GLU A 19 19.40 -35.54 14.57
C GLU A 19 19.53 -35.78 13.06
N GLY A 20 20.72 -36.24 12.64
CA GLY A 20 21.02 -36.46 11.23
C GLY A 20 21.49 -35.20 10.49
N ALA A 21 21.76 -34.09 11.19
CA ALA A 21 22.31 -32.88 10.60
C ALA A 21 23.71 -33.12 10.00
N ASP A 22 23.91 -32.63 8.78
CA ASP A 22 25.12 -32.79 7.97
C ASP A 22 25.75 -31.45 7.56
N VAL A 23 25.25 -30.34 8.13
CA VAL A 23 25.83 -29.00 8.05
C VAL A 23 25.64 -28.24 9.35
N ARG A 24 26.60 -27.36 9.67
CA ARG A 24 26.57 -26.47 10.83
C ARG A 24 26.84 -25.04 10.40
N PHE A 25 26.10 -24.09 10.96
CA PHE A 25 26.27 -22.66 10.73
C PHE A 25 26.72 -21.97 12.01
N LEU A 26 27.59 -20.97 11.86
CA LEU A 26 28.04 -20.10 12.95
C LEU A 26 27.56 -18.68 12.64
N VAL A 27 26.52 -18.23 13.34
CA VAL A 27 25.73 -17.05 12.96
C VAL A 27 25.95 -15.89 13.90
N GLY A 28 26.03 -14.68 13.32
CA GLY A 28 26.20 -13.44 14.06
C GLY A 28 27.58 -13.27 14.68
N ASP A 29 27.77 -12.17 15.41
CA ASP A 29 29.03 -11.84 16.07
C ASP A 29 29.38 -12.84 17.19
N GLU A 30 28.35 -13.39 17.85
CA GLU A 30 28.48 -14.39 18.90
C GLU A 30 28.78 -15.79 18.36
N LYS A 31 28.68 -15.99 17.04
CA LYS A 31 28.89 -17.27 16.34
C LYS A 31 28.01 -18.39 16.92
N GLU A 32 26.74 -18.10 17.14
CA GLU A 32 25.78 -19.09 17.62
C GLU A 32 25.67 -20.25 16.62
N GLU A 33 25.68 -21.48 17.14
CA GLU A 33 25.77 -22.70 16.34
C GLU A 33 24.38 -23.23 15.97
N PHE A 34 24.11 -23.39 14.69
CA PHE A 34 22.88 -23.99 14.16
C PHE A 34 23.21 -25.26 13.36
N SER A 35 22.60 -26.39 13.75
CA SER A 35 22.67 -27.63 12.99
C SER A 35 21.51 -27.73 12.00
N ALA A 36 21.78 -28.16 10.77
CA ALA A 36 20.77 -28.28 9.73
C ALA A 36 21.09 -29.41 8.73
N HIS A 37 20.17 -29.64 7.80
CA HIS A 37 20.21 -30.72 6.83
C HIS A 37 20.35 -30.14 5.41
N LYS A 38 21.46 -30.45 4.73
CA LYS A 38 21.75 -30.00 3.36
C LYS A 38 20.61 -30.38 2.43
N ALA A 39 20.07 -31.60 2.51
CA ALA A 39 18.98 -32.04 1.65
C ALA A 39 17.75 -31.11 1.69
N ILE A 40 17.39 -30.58 2.87
CA ILE A 40 16.27 -29.67 3.06
C ILE A 40 16.62 -28.28 2.52
N LEU A 41 17.81 -27.75 2.87
CA LEU A 41 18.29 -26.44 2.42
C LEU A 41 18.48 -26.37 0.90
N LEU A 42 18.97 -27.46 0.30
CA LEU A 42 19.10 -27.61 -1.16
C LEU A 42 17.72 -27.57 -1.83
N ALA A 43 16.69 -28.13 -1.21
CA ALA A 43 15.35 -28.09 -1.79
C ALA A 43 14.72 -26.70 -1.74
N SER A 44 15.08 -25.88 -0.74
CA SER A 44 14.47 -24.57 -0.51
C SER A 44 15.16 -23.40 -1.20
N SER A 45 16.45 -23.52 -1.56
CA SER A 45 17.22 -22.40 -2.12
C SER A 45 18.27 -22.82 -3.14
N ASP A 46 18.30 -22.11 -4.28
CA ASP A 46 19.40 -22.23 -5.25
C ASP A 46 20.72 -21.66 -4.72
N VAL A 47 20.68 -20.73 -3.75
CA VAL A 47 21.88 -20.21 -3.07
C VAL A 47 22.53 -21.31 -2.24
N PHE A 48 21.75 -22.07 -1.47
CA PHE A 48 22.27 -23.23 -0.74
C PHE A 48 22.79 -24.32 -1.69
N LYS A 49 22.13 -24.55 -2.85
CA LYS A 49 22.65 -25.43 -3.91
C LYS A 49 24.03 -24.99 -4.41
N ALA A 50 24.19 -23.71 -4.70
CA ALA A 50 25.47 -23.17 -5.17
C ALA A 50 26.55 -23.25 -4.08
N MET A 51 26.19 -22.88 -2.84
CA MET A 51 27.08 -22.91 -1.68
C MET A 51 27.69 -24.31 -1.48
N PHE A 52 26.86 -25.34 -1.33
CA PHE A 52 27.35 -26.69 -1.03
C PHE A 52 28.05 -27.37 -2.21
N ARG A 53 27.64 -27.10 -3.46
CA ARG A 53 28.37 -27.60 -4.63
C ARG A 53 29.77 -27.01 -4.74
N PHE A 54 29.94 -25.74 -4.37
CA PHE A 54 31.25 -25.10 -4.41
C PHE A 54 32.19 -25.67 -3.34
N ASP A 55 31.65 -25.97 -2.16
CA ASP A 55 32.40 -26.62 -1.07
C ASP A 55 32.86 -28.03 -1.47
N GLU A 56 31.97 -28.83 -2.06
CA GLU A 56 32.32 -30.16 -2.58
C GLU A 56 33.42 -30.09 -3.65
N GLN A 57 33.33 -29.14 -4.59
CA GLN A 57 34.35 -28.97 -5.63
C GLN A 57 35.71 -28.51 -5.07
N ASN A 58 35.71 -27.71 -4.01
CA ASN A 58 36.96 -27.29 -3.36
C ASN A 58 37.56 -28.43 -2.54
N ALA A 59 36.74 -29.18 -1.79
CA ALA A 59 37.18 -30.36 -1.07
C ALA A 59 37.78 -31.42 -2.03
N MET A 60 37.16 -31.63 -3.19
CA MET A 60 37.71 -32.52 -4.24
C MET A 60 39.04 -32.02 -4.83
N LYS A 61 39.25 -30.70 -4.94
CA LYS A 61 40.52 -30.11 -5.41
C LYS A 61 41.62 -30.16 -4.37
N GLU A 62 41.29 -30.03 -3.09
CA GLU A 62 42.23 -30.20 -1.98
C GLU A 62 42.62 -31.66 -1.78
N ALA A 63 41.68 -32.58 -1.98
CA ALA A 63 41.94 -34.03 -1.95
C ALA A 63 42.76 -34.54 -3.14
N ASN A 64 42.75 -33.83 -4.28
CA ASN A 64 43.56 -34.13 -5.47
C ASN A 64 44.38 -32.91 -5.92
N PRO A 65 45.50 -32.58 -5.24
CA PRO A 65 46.34 -31.46 -5.62
C PRO A 65 47.00 -31.72 -6.99
N THR A 66 46.69 -30.86 -7.96
CA THR A 66 47.36 -30.87 -9.27
C THR A 66 48.83 -30.43 -9.11
N PRO A 67 49.80 -30.99 -9.88
CA PRO A 67 51.21 -30.62 -9.75
C PRO A 67 51.44 -29.11 -10.02
N PRO A 68 52.46 -28.49 -9.39
CA PRO A 68 52.60 -27.05 -9.39
C PRO A 68 53.02 -26.52 -10.77
N GLY A 69 52.11 -25.82 -11.45
CA GLY A 69 52.41 -25.23 -12.75
C GLY A 69 51.28 -24.48 -13.44
N ALA A 70 50.49 -23.65 -12.76
CA ALA A 70 49.64 -22.66 -13.46
C ALA A 70 49.33 -21.44 -12.57
N LYS A 71 49.50 -20.25 -13.15
CA LYS A 71 49.43 -18.94 -12.48
C LYS A 71 48.03 -18.62 -11.96
N ARG A 72 47.98 -18.06 -10.75
CA ARG A 72 46.79 -17.79 -9.92
C ARG A 72 46.08 -16.50 -10.35
N ALA A 73 44.83 -16.58 -10.80
CA ALA A 73 43.93 -15.44 -10.89
C ALA A 73 43.33 -15.12 -9.50
N LYS A 74 43.21 -13.82 -9.16
CA LYS A 74 42.66 -13.34 -7.87
C LYS A 74 41.20 -13.81 -7.70
N LYS A 75 40.93 -14.54 -6.61
CA LYS A 75 39.61 -15.01 -6.15
C LYS A 75 39.11 -14.15 -4.97
N PRO A 76 37.78 -14.04 -4.75
CA PRO A 76 37.22 -13.41 -3.56
C PRO A 76 37.61 -14.17 -2.28
N LYS A 77 37.90 -13.43 -1.19
CA LYS A 77 38.30 -13.99 0.11
C LYS A 77 37.08 -14.54 0.85
N ILE A 78 37.04 -15.86 1.03
CA ILE A 78 36.33 -16.51 2.14
C ILE A 78 37.42 -16.86 3.15
N VAL A 79 37.29 -16.36 4.39
CA VAL A 79 38.28 -16.59 5.45
C VAL A 79 37.89 -17.86 6.19
N ILE A 80 38.60 -18.94 5.90
CA ILE A 80 38.52 -20.21 6.64
C ILE A 80 39.57 -20.14 7.76
N VAL A 81 39.16 -20.33 9.02
CA VAL A 81 40.06 -20.29 10.19
C VAL A 81 40.33 -21.71 10.65
N THR A 82 41.55 -22.21 10.42
CA THR A 82 41.99 -23.54 10.87
C THR A 82 42.84 -23.45 12.15
N GLY A 83 42.52 -24.24 13.18
CA GLY A 83 43.35 -24.35 14.39
C GLY A 83 43.21 -25.68 15.17
N GLY A 84 44.28 -26.50 15.14
CA GLY A 84 44.92 -27.19 16.30
C GLY A 84 44.27 -28.36 17.07
N ARG A 85 44.70 -29.60 16.76
CA ARG A 85 44.80 -30.91 17.51
C ARG A 85 44.15 -31.05 18.92
N ALA A 86 43.17 -31.95 19.13
CA ALA A 86 43.19 -33.42 19.39
C ALA A 86 42.88 -33.77 20.88
N SER A 87 41.79 -34.50 21.20
CA SER A 87 41.80 -35.96 21.47
C SER A 87 40.39 -36.56 21.60
N SER A 88 40.21 -37.77 21.05
CA SER A 88 39.18 -38.81 21.26
C SER A 88 37.71 -38.59 20.86
N GLY A 89 37.30 -39.31 19.80
CA GLY A 89 35.91 -39.74 19.57
C GLY A 89 35.26 -39.19 18.29
N VAL A 90 35.48 -39.85 17.15
CA VAL A 90 34.82 -39.65 15.83
C VAL A 90 34.83 -38.19 15.32
N MET A 91 35.97 -37.81 14.76
CA MET A 91 36.19 -36.55 14.04
C MET A 91 35.79 -36.70 12.56
N LEU A 92 34.73 -36.03 12.13
CA LEU A 92 34.72 -35.40 10.81
C LEU A 92 35.03 -33.92 11.04
N ALA A 93 36.31 -33.58 10.94
CA ALA A 93 36.78 -32.21 11.01
C ALA A 93 36.43 -31.48 9.71
N GLY A 94 35.79 -30.30 9.84
CA GLY A 94 35.52 -29.39 8.72
C GLY A 94 34.47 -28.34 9.09
N ASP A 95 34.97 -27.19 9.57
CA ASP A 95 34.42 -25.83 9.61
C ASP A 95 32.91 -25.63 9.40
N GLY A 96 32.24 -25.10 10.45
CA GLY A 96 30.89 -24.55 10.31
C GLY A 96 30.88 -23.34 9.37
N VAL A 97 29.81 -23.21 8.58
CA VAL A 97 29.63 -22.09 7.65
C VAL A 97 29.39 -20.82 8.45
N VAL A 98 30.33 -19.87 8.40
CA VAL A 98 30.25 -18.61 9.14
C VAL A 98 29.34 -17.63 8.40
N ILE A 99 28.32 -17.11 9.09
CA ILE A 99 27.37 -16.11 8.60
C ILE A 99 27.45 -14.89 9.52
N PRO A 100 28.35 -13.92 9.23
CA PRO A 100 28.58 -12.79 10.12
C PRO A 100 27.56 -11.66 9.96
N ASP A 101 26.81 -11.64 8.85
CA ASP A 101 26.00 -10.52 8.40
C ASP A 101 24.49 -10.77 8.50
N VAL A 102 24.09 -11.84 9.19
CA VAL A 102 22.68 -12.15 9.51
C VAL A 102 22.56 -12.30 11.02
N THR A 103 21.52 -11.71 11.60
CA THR A 103 21.24 -11.87 13.04
C THR A 103 20.81 -13.30 13.35
N VAL A 104 21.07 -13.73 14.58
CA VAL A 104 20.72 -15.06 15.07
C VAL A 104 19.21 -15.30 14.93
N GLU A 105 18.41 -14.31 15.31
CA GLU A 105 16.94 -14.39 15.28
C GLU A 105 16.41 -14.48 13.85
N ALA A 106 16.97 -13.71 12.92
CA ALA A 106 16.57 -13.75 11.53
C ALA A 106 16.92 -15.09 10.87
N PHE A 107 18.12 -15.61 11.17
CA PHE A 107 18.54 -16.90 10.64
C PHE A 107 17.69 -18.05 11.19
N LYS A 108 17.39 -18.02 12.49
CA LYS A 108 16.50 -18.98 13.14
C LYS A 108 15.10 -18.96 12.54
N ALA A 109 14.48 -17.79 12.39
CA ALA A 109 13.16 -17.65 11.77
C ALA A 109 13.16 -18.16 10.32
N MET A 110 14.22 -17.89 9.56
CA MET A 110 14.38 -18.42 8.21
C MET A 110 14.51 -19.95 8.18
N LEU A 111 15.26 -20.56 9.11
CA LEU A 111 15.36 -22.03 9.21
C LEU A 111 14.03 -22.67 9.61
N GLU A 112 13.33 -22.10 10.60
CA GLU A 112 12.00 -22.58 11.01
C GLU A 112 11.02 -22.56 9.83
N PHE A 113 11.03 -21.46 9.04
CA PHE A 113 10.25 -21.35 7.82
C PHE A 113 10.64 -22.42 6.79
N ILE A 114 11.93 -22.61 6.49
CA ILE A 114 12.40 -23.61 5.51
C ILE A 114 11.93 -25.04 5.87
N TYR A 115 11.85 -25.38 7.16
CA TYR A 115 11.50 -26.73 7.60
C TYR A 115 9.99 -26.96 7.69
N THR A 116 9.21 -25.91 7.93
CA THR A 116 7.83 -26.07 8.39
C THR A 116 6.81 -25.15 7.72
N ASP A 117 7.25 -24.22 6.88
CA ASP A 117 6.48 -23.07 6.37
C ASP A 117 5.85 -22.22 7.49
N ASP A 118 6.38 -22.32 8.72
CA ASP A 118 5.89 -21.56 9.87
C ASP A 118 6.45 -20.14 9.88
N LEU A 119 5.55 -19.18 10.03
CA LEU A 119 5.85 -17.75 10.11
C LEU A 119 5.79 -17.21 11.54
N SER A 120 5.60 -18.07 12.55
CA SER A 120 5.54 -17.65 13.96
C SER A 120 6.81 -16.93 14.44
N GLY A 121 7.96 -17.23 13.84
CA GLY A 121 9.23 -16.53 14.07
C GLY A 121 9.33 -15.13 13.45
N LEU A 122 8.44 -14.75 12.52
CA LEU A 122 8.43 -13.43 11.87
C LEU A 122 7.59 -12.43 12.66
N ASN A 123 8.20 -11.33 13.09
CA ASN A 123 7.55 -10.28 13.87
C ASN A 123 8.05 -8.88 13.47
N GLY A 124 7.44 -7.84 14.05
CA GLY A 124 7.75 -6.44 13.71
C GLY A 124 9.18 -6.00 14.00
N ASP A 125 9.90 -6.71 14.88
CA ASP A 125 11.25 -6.34 15.32
C ASP A 125 12.31 -6.93 14.40
N ASN A 126 12.14 -8.19 14.02
CA ASN A 126 13.06 -8.90 13.14
C ASN A 126 12.67 -8.84 11.66
N LEU A 127 11.52 -8.26 11.29
CA LEU A 127 10.98 -8.23 9.92
C LEU A 127 12.03 -7.94 8.84
N PHE A 128 12.80 -6.87 9.00
CA PHE A 128 13.76 -6.45 7.98
C PHE A 128 15.06 -7.25 7.99
N ASP A 129 15.43 -7.83 9.13
CA ASP A 129 16.58 -8.72 9.23
C ASP A 129 16.24 -10.09 8.61
N VAL A 130 15.00 -10.56 8.80
CA VAL A 130 14.44 -11.74 8.11
C VAL A 130 14.31 -11.48 6.61
N LEU A 131 13.82 -10.31 6.19
CA LEU A 131 13.75 -9.93 4.77
C LEU A 131 15.15 -9.91 4.13
N TYR A 132 16.16 -9.38 4.84
CA TYR A 132 17.55 -9.43 4.40
C TYR A 132 18.02 -10.88 4.18
N ALA A 133 17.82 -11.75 5.18
CA ALA A 133 18.20 -13.16 5.08
C ALA A 133 17.45 -13.85 3.93
N ALA A 134 16.13 -13.65 3.82
CA ALA A 134 15.30 -14.24 2.79
C ALA A 134 15.75 -13.83 1.38
N LYS A 135 16.05 -12.54 1.15
CA LYS A 135 16.61 -12.06 -0.13
C LYS A 135 18.01 -12.63 -0.38
N LYS A 136 18.89 -12.64 0.64
CA LYS A 136 20.26 -13.15 0.54
C LYS A 136 20.28 -14.63 0.14
N TYR A 137 19.40 -15.44 0.73
CA TYR A 137 19.27 -16.88 0.45
C TYR A 137 18.17 -17.20 -0.56
N GLN A 138 17.55 -16.20 -1.19
CA GLN A 138 16.53 -16.35 -2.25
C GLN A 138 15.35 -17.26 -1.85
N ILE A 139 14.85 -17.12 -0.62
CA ILE A 139 13.67 -17.84 -0.13
C ILE A 139 12.41 -17.04 -0.50
N ASN A 140 11.94 -17.17 -1.74
CA ASN A 140 10.90 -16.29 -2.32
C ASN A 140 9.61 -16.22 -1.50
N LEU A 141 9.08 -17.35 -1.01
CA LEU A 141 7.86 -17.36 -0.20
C LEU A 141 8.02 -16.58 1.12
N LEU A 142 9.23 -16.56 1.69
CA LEU A 142 9.53 -15.77 2.89
C LEU A 142 9.71 -14.28 2.54
N ILE A 143 10.25 -13.96 1.36
CA ILE A 143 10.29 -12.59 0.84
C ILE A 143 8.86 -12.05 0.68
N ASP A 144 7.97 -12.82 0.06
CA ASP A 144 6.56 -12.46 -0.12
C ASP A 144 5.86 -12.28 1.23
N ALA A 145 6.08 -13.20 2.19
CA ALA A 145 5.54 -13.08 3.54
C ALA A 145 6.03 -11.82 4.27
N CYS A 146 7.29 -11.43 4.11
CA CYS A 146 7.82 -10.17 4.65
C CYS A 146 7.22 -8.95 3.94
N ALA A 147 7.05 -9.00 2.62
CA ALA A 147 6.45 -7.94 1.82
C ALA A 147 4.96 -7.75 2.12
N ASP A 148 4.26 -8.80 2.53
CA ASP A 148 2.85 -8.78 2.94
C ASP A 148 2.65 -8.60 4.44
N PHE A 149 3.73 -8.43 5.21
CA PHE A 149 3.65 -8.30 6.67
C PHE A 149 2.75 -7.11 7.07
N PRO A 150 1.83 -7.30 8.05
CA PRO A 150 0.91 -6.25 8.47
C PRO A 150 1.64 -5.04 9.05
N VAL A 151 1.47 -3.88 8.42
CA VAL A 151 2.07 -2.60 8.89
C VAL A 151 1.55 -2.22 10.28
N SER A 152 0.35 -2.64 10.67
CA SER A 152 -0.18 -2.43 12.02
C SER A 152 0.64 -3.08 13.13
N ASN A 153 1.46 -4.08 12.80
CA ASN A 153 2.24 -4.86 13.75
C ASN A 153 3.70 -4.41 13.82
N VAL A 154 4.10 -3.38 13.06
CA VAL A 154 5.46 -2.81 13.17
C VAL A 154 5.52 -1.88 14.37
N GLN A 155 6.60 -1.93 15.15
CA GLN A 155 6.75 -1.07 16.32
C GLN A 155 6.93 0.41 15.96
N ASN A 156 7.67 0.68 14.87
CA ASN A 156 7.97 2.04 14.44
C ASN A 156 7.78 2.17 12.93
N ILE A 157 6.70 2.85 12.54
CA ILE A 157 6.29 2.98 11.14
C ILE A 157 7.29 3.78 10.29
N PHE A 158 8.02 4.74 10.88
CA PHE A 158 9.05 5.51 10.18
C PHE A 158 10.31 4.69 9.95
N THR A 159 10.76 3.94 10.95
CA THR A 159 11.87 2.99 10.78
C THR A 159 11.51 1.94 9.73
N ALA A 160 10.27 1.44 9.77
CA ALA A 160 9.78 0.47 8.79
C ALA A 160 9.72 1.06 7.37
N PHE A 161 9.22 2.28 7.21
CA PHE A 161 9.24 3.00 5.93
C PHE A 161 10.66 3.13 5.37
N LEU A 162 11.61 3.59 6.18
CA LEU A 162 13.00 3.78 5.77
C LEU A 162 13.69 2.47 5.38
N ARG A 163 13.48 1.42 6.17
CA ARG A 163 14.04 0.10 5.87
C ARG A 163 13.40 -0.49 4.62
N ALA A 164 12.09 -0.38 4.44
CA ALA A 164 11.40 -0.85 3.24
C ALA A 164 11.97 -0.21 1.98
N ARG A 165 12.20 1.11 1.99
CA ARG A 165 12.86 1.81 0.88
C ARG A 165 14.28 1.35 0.63
N PHE A 166 15.06 1.13 1.70
CA PHE A 166 16.42 0.59 1.57
C PHE A 166 16.43 -0.79 0.88
N PHE A 167 15.43 -1.63 1.15
CA PHE A 167 15.27 -2.94 0.51
C PHE A 167 14.57 -2.90 -0.86
N GLY A 168 14.13 -1.73 -1.33
CA GLY A 168 13.37 -1.57 -2.57
C GLY A 168 11.91 -2.06 -2.48
N GLU A 169 11.38 -2.26 -1.28
CA GLU A 169 10.00 -2.67 -1.03
C GLU A 169 9.04 -1.46 -1.05
N GLU A 170 8.89 -0.86 -2.23
CA GLU A 170 8.13 0.39 -2.40
C GLU A 170 6.64 0.25 -2.03
N ALA A 171 6.04 -0.91 -2.29
CA ALA A 171 4.66 -1.18 -1.90
C ALA A 171 4.51 -1.18 -0.37
N PHE A 172 5.45 -1.80 0.36
CA PHE A 172 5.46 -1.78 1.82
C PHE A 172 5.67 -0.36 2.34
N ALA A 173 6.60 0.39 1.74
CA ALA A 173 6.88 1.79 2.09
C ALA A 173 5.62 2.67 1.93
N CYS A 174 4.86 2.50 0.84
CA CYS A 174 3.60 3.22 0.65
C CYS A 174 2.58 2.87 1.74
N ARG A 175 2.41 1.57 2.06
CA ARG A 175 1.50 1.15 3.14
C ARG A 175 1.91 1.71 4.51
N CYS A 176 3.21 1.89 4.76
CA CYS A 176 3.68 2.61 5.95
C CYS A 176 3.13 4.03 5.99
N LEU A 177 3.23 4.78 4.90
CA LEU A 177 2.75 6.17 4.85
C LEU A 177 1.22 6.25 5.00
N ASP A 178 0.47 5.31 4.42
CA ASP A 178 -1.00 5.24 4.52
C ASP A 178 -1.50 5.00 5.96
N ASN A 179 -0.69 4.30 6.77
CA ASN A 179 -1.03 3.91 8.13
C ASN A 179 -0.40 4.81 9.21
N ILE A 180 0.23 5.93 8.83
CA ILE A 180 0.76 6.89 9.82
C ILE A 180 -0.39 7.41 10.70
N ASN A 181 -0.27 7.15 11.99
CA ASN A 181 -1.12 7.74 13.01
C ASN A 181 -0.53 9.11 13.41
N PHE A 182 -1.14 10.15 12.86
CA PHE A 182 -0.75 11.55 13.10
C PHE A 182 -0.68 11.97 14.57
N ASN A 183 -1.39 11.28 15.48
CA ASN A 183 -1.40 11.61 16.91
C ASN A 183 -0.24 10.96 17.69
N ASN A 184 0.27 9.82 17.23
CA ASN A 184 1.26 9.03 17.96
C ASN A 184 2.61 8.99 17.22
N ASP A 185 2.60 8.70 15.92
CA ASP A 185 3.84 8.40 15.19
C ASP A 185 4.67 9.66 14.93
N LEU A 186 4.00 10.77 14.60
CA LEU A 186 4.66 12.06 14.34
C LEU A 186 5.34 12.67 15.57
N THR A 187 5.14 12.08 16.74
CA THR A 187 5.78 12.50 17.98
C THR A 187 7.08 11.78 18.29
N MET A 188 7.42 10.75 17.51
CA MET A 188 8.56 9.87 17.76
C MET A 188 9.91 10.54 17.46
N GLN A 189 10.90 10.25 18.30
CA GLN A 189 12.28 10.74 18.20
C GLN A 189 12.94 10.41 16.85
N GLN A 190 12.54 9.30 16.22
CA GLN A 190 13.05 8.86 14.94
C GLN A 190 12.64 9.80 13.79
N PHE A 191 11.43 10.37 13.84
CA PHE A 191 11.01 11.40 12.90
C PHE A 191 11.86 12.67 13.04
N LEU A 192 12.18 13.08 14.27
CA LEU A 192 13.02 14.25 14.57
C LEU A 192 14.48 14.11 14.09
N LYS A 193 14.93 12.89 13.80
CA LYS A 193 16.26 12.60 13.24
C LYS A 193 16.29 12.57 11.71
N ALA A 194 15.14 12.65 11.04
CA ALA A 194 15.07 12.72 9.58
C ALA A 194 15.81 13.95 9.04
N ASN A 195 16.45 13.80 7.87
CA ASN A 195 17.00 14.94 7.14
C ASN A 195 15.89 15.67 6.37
N ASN A 196 16.19 16.87 5.85
CA ASN A 196 15.18 17.70 5.17
C ASN A 196 14.62 17.03 3.89
N GLN A 197 15.45 16.27 3.15
CA GLN A 197 15.03 15.55 1.95
C GLN A 197 14.01 14.45 2.26
N LEU A 198 14.25 13.67 3.32
CA LEU A 198 13.35 12.65 3.80
C LEU A 198 12.05 13.26 4.35
N LEU A 199 12.13 14.38 5.07
CA LEU A 199 10.96 15.12 5.52
C LEU A 199 10.10 15.57 4.32
N CYS A 200 10.73 16.14 3.30
CA CYS A 200 10.06 16.51 2.05
C CYS A 200 9.34 15.33 1.40
N GLU A 201 9.99 14.19 1.31
CA GLU A 201 9.41 13.00 0.70
C GLU A 201 8.25 12.43 1.51
N ILE A 202 8.38 12.36 2.83
CA ILE A 202 7.28 11.93 3.70
C ILE A 202 6.09 12.85 3.46
N LEU A 203 6.29 14.17 3.51
CA LEU A 203 5.23 15.14 3.26
C LEU A 203 4.60 14.93 1.88
N ASP A 204 5.37 14.76 0.81
CA ASP A 204 4.84 14.56 -0.54
C ASP A 204 3.90 13.35 -0.65
N ASN A 205 4.19 12.29 0.10
CA ASN A 205 3.52 10.99 -0.03
C ASN A 205 2.51 10.68 1.10
N LEU A 206 2.24 11.62 2.02
CA LEU A 206 1.22 11.42 3.06
C LEU A 206 -0.20 11.27 2.46
N PRO A 207 -1.05 10.40 3.03
CA PRO A 207 -2.42 10.17 2.54
C PRO A 207 -3.33 11.40 2.76
N GLN A 208 -4.36 11.53 1.92
CA GLN A 208 -5.36 12.59 2.03
C GLN A 208 -6.30 12.37 3.23
N LYS A 209 -5.94 12.90 4.40
CA LYS A 209 -6.86 13.05 5.54
C LYS A 209 -6.96 14.53 5.94
N PRO A 210 -8.11 15.21 5.70
CA PRO A 210 -8.30 16.63 6.00
C PRO A 210 -8.05 17.00 7.47
N SER A 211 -8.31 16.05 8.39
CA SER A 211 -8.13 16.23 9.83
C SER A 211 -6.66 16.20 10.29
N GLY A 212 -5.71 15.92 9.40
CA GLY A 212 -4.30 15.70 9.74
C GLY A 212 -3.35 16.89 9.53
N GLU A 213 -3.71 17.92 8.74
CA GLU A 213 -2.74 18.96 8.36
C GLU A 213 -2.23 19.78 9.55
N ILE A 214 -3.05 19.98 10.59
CA ILE A 214 -2.57 20.62 11.83
C ILE A 214 -1.56 19.74 12.58
N ALA A 215 -1.74 18.41 12.57
CA ALA A 215 -0.80 17.49 13.18
C ALA A 215 0.51 17.44 12.39
N ILE A 216 0.44 17.49 11.05
CA ILE A 216 1.60 17.61 10.16
C ILE A 216 2.38 18.89 10.48
N TRP A 217 1.69 20.03 10.63
CA TRP A 217 2.32 21.29 11.03
C TRP A 217 3.02 21.17 12.40
N ASN A 218 2.32 20.65 13.41
CA ASN A 218 2.89 20.50 14.75
C ASN A 218 4.14 19.60 14.74
N ALA A 219 4.13 18.54 13.92
CA ALA A 219 5.28 17.65 13.77
C ALA A 219 6.45 18.32 13.05
N ALA A 220 6.17 19.06 11.97
CA ALA A 220 7.18 19.84 11.25
C ALA A 220 7.82 20.90 12.15
N LEU A 221 7.00 21.58 12.96
CA LEU A 221 7.48 22.57 13.92
C LEU A 221 8.41 21.94 14.97
N ARG A 222 8.01 20.82 15.57
CA ARG A 222 8.86 20.06 16.50
C ARG A 222 10.15 19.55 15.86
N TRP A 223 10.08 19.09 14.61
CA TRP A 223 11.25 18.70 13.84
C TRP A 223 12.20 19.91 13.67
N SER A 224 11.66 21.08 13.33
CA SER A 224 12.47 22.29 13.17
C SER A 224 13.13 22.74 14.48
N ASP A 225 12.43 22.63 15.61
CA ASP A 225 12.99 22.91 16.94
C ASP A 225 14.18 21.99 17.26
N GLU A 226 14.05 20.68 16.98
CA GLU A 226 15.14 19.73 17.19
C GLU A 226 16.36 20.04 16.29
N GLN A 227 16.13 20.43 15.02
CA GLN A 227 17.22 20.80 14.12
C GLN A 227 17.91 22.11 14.54
N CYS A 228 17.15 23.09 15.05
CA CYS A 228 17.72 24.29 15.66
C CYS A 228 18.61 23.92 16.86
N ALA A 229 18.13 23.07 17.76
CA ALA A 229 18.88 22.62 18.92
C ALA A 229 20.18 21.88 18.53
N LYS A 230 20.11 20.96 17.55
CA LYS A 230 21.29 20.26 17.00
C LYS A 230 22.32 21.19 16.38
N ASN A 231 21.87 22.29 15.78
CA ASN A 231 22.71 23.28 15.15
C ASN A 231 23.15 24.40 16.11
N GLY A 232 22.82 24.30 17.40
CA GLY A 232 23.14 25.32 18.40
C GLY A 232 22.45 26.66 18.19
N LYS A 233 21.32 26.68 17.46
CA LYS A 233 20.51 27.87 17.17
C LYS A 233 19.32 27.95 18.13
N GLU A 234 18.93 29.16 18.50
CA GLU A 234 17.67 29.37 19.21
C GLU A 234 16.45 29.08 18.31
N CYS A 235 15.37 28.58 18.91
CA CYS A 235 14.13 28.25 18.19
C CYS A 235 13.30 29.50 17.85
N THR A 236 13.86 30.42 17.07
CA THR A 236 13.16 31.60 16.53
C THR A 236 12.38 31.25 15.26
N GLY A 237 11.40 32.07 14.88
CA GLY A 237 10.62 31.89 13.64
C GLY A 237 11.50 31.81 12.39
N GLU A 238 12.51 32.69 12.31
CA GLU A 238 13.49 32.74 11.22
C GLU A 238 14.33 31.45 11.13
N ASN A 239 14.89 31.00 12.25
CA ASN A 239 15.70 29.77 12.29
C ASN A 239 14.86 28.53 11.95
N ARG A 240 13.63 28.44 12.47
CA ARG A 240 12.70 27.34 12.14
C ARG A 240 12.37 27.33 10.65
N ARG A 241 12.11 28.50 10.06
CA ARG A 241 11.86 28.66 8.62
C ARG A 241 13.06 28.19 7.80
N GLU A 242 14.27 28.56 8.22
CA GLU A 242 15.52 28.12 7.59
C GLU A 242 15.68 26.60 7.65
N MET A 243 15.43 25.98 8.81
CA MET A 243 15.53 24.52 8.97
C MET A 243 14.50 23.76 8.14
N LEU A 244 13.26 24.26 8.10
CA LEU A 244 12.17 23.66 7.31
C LEU A 244 12.44 23.77 5.81
N GLY A 245 12.96 24.90 5.33
CA GLY A 245 13.35 25.10 3.94
C GLY A 245 12.25 24.68 2.96
N PRO A 246 12.52 23.79 1.99
CA PRO A 246 11.53 23.32 1.00
C PRO A 246 10.32 22.59 1.61
N ALA A 247 10.48 21.97 2.78
CA ALA A 247 9.41 21.21 3.44
C ALA A 247 8.24 22.10 3.87
N LEU A 248 8.51 23.38 4.20
CA LEU A 248 7.49 24.37 4.56
C LEU A 248 6.41 24.50 3.48
N TYR A 249 6.81 24.52 2.22
CA TYR A 249 5.91 24.72 1.09
C TYR A 249 5.13 23.46 0.69
N LYS A 250 5.37 22.32 1.36
CA LYS A 250 4.62 21.07 1.18
C LYS A 250 3.48 20.91 2.18
N ILE A 251 3.39 21.82 3.16
CA ILE A 251 2.32 21.89 4.16
C ILE A 251 1.17 22.72 3.59
N ARG A 252 -0.07 22.28 3.84
CA ARG A 252 -1.26 22.92 3.27
C ARG A 252 -2.00 23.75 4.28
N PHE A 253 -1.42 24.91 4.56
CA PHE A 253 -2.02 25.89 5.47
C PHE A 253 -3.49 26.22 5.17
N PRO A 254 -3.95 26.35 3.90
CA PRO A 254 -5.37 26.61 3.60
C PRO A 254 -6.35 25.51 4.07
N LEU A 255 -5.87 24.28 4.30
CA LEU A 255 -6.68 23.17 4.81
C LEU A 255 -6.72 23.10 6.34
N ILE A 256 -5.88 23.87 7.02
CA ILE A 256 -5.92 24.01 8.49
C ILE A 256 -7.10 24.92 8.86
N SER A 257 -7.77 24.65 9.99
CA SER A 257 -8.87 25.49 10.45
C SER A 257 -8.39 26.92 10.72
N LEU A 258 -9.23 27.92 10.45
CA LEU A 258 -8.91 29.33 10.74
C LEU A 258 -8.53 29.55 12.21
N ASN A 259 -9.19 28.82 13.11
CA ASN A 259 -8.93 28.88 14.54
C ASN A 259 -7.53 28.34 14.89
N ASP A 260 -7.14 27.19 14.34
CA ASP A 260 -5.80 26.64 14.54
C ASP A 260 -4.73 27.49 13.86
N PHE A 261 -5.01 28.00 12.67
CA PHE A 261 -4.12 28.91 11.94
C PHE A 261 -3.80 30.16 12.76
N SER A 262 -4.82 30.82 13.30
CA SER A 262 -4.66 32.05 14.09
C SER A 262 -3.98 31.80 15.44
N ASN A 263 -4.28 30.68 16.11
CA ASN A 263 -3.79 30.43 17.47
C ASN A 263 -2.47 29.65 17.53
N ARG A 264 -2.07 28.95 16.45
CA ARG A 264 -0.88 28.06 16.45
C ARG A 264 0.13 28.41 15.37
N ILE A 265 -0.33 28.77 14.17
CA ILE A 265 0.57 29.05 13.04
C ILE A 265 1.07 30.50 13.10
N VAL A 266 0.18 31.48 13.23
CA VAL A 266 0.55 32.91 13.30
C VAL A 266 1.55 33.20 14.45
N PRO A 267 1.35 32.69 15.68
CA PRO A 267 2.29 32.97 16.78
C PRO A 267 3.66 32.29 16.63
N SER A 268 3.80 31.33 15.70
CA SER A 268 5.09 30.65 15.47
C SER A 268 6.14 31.53 14.78
N ASP A 269 5.70 32.62 14.14
CA ASP A 269 6.51 33.57 13.37
C ASP A 269 7.32 32.94 12.22
N VAL A 270 6.92 31.73 11.77
CA VAL A 270 7.57 31.02 10.66
C VAL A 270 7.10 31.55 9.29
N LEU A 271 5.84 31.98 9.19
CA LEU A 271 5.27 32.51 7.94
C LEU A 271 5.50 34.01 7.81
N THR A 272 5.80 34.48 6.60
CA THR A 272 5.88 35.91 6.31
C THR A 272 4.51 36.57 6.34
N LYS A 273 4.48 37.91 6.46
CA LYS A 273 3.22 38.67 6.46
C LYS A 273 2.41 38.47 5.17
N ASP A 274 3.09 38.45 4.02
CA ASP A 274 2.44 38.24 2.72
C ASP A 274 1.86 36.82 2.59
N GLU A 275 2.60 35.82 3.08
CA GLU A 275 2.13 34.43 3.15
C GLU A 275 0.91 34.28 4.06
N MET A 276 0.93 34.87 5.25
CA MET A 276 -0.22 34.86 6.15
C MET A 276 -1.45 35.50 5.49
N LEU A 277 -1.27 36.68 4.89
CA LEU A 277 -2.34 37.37 4.15
C LEU A 277 -2.88 36.50 3.01
N SER A 278 -2.01 35.79 2.28
CA SER A 278 -2.44 34.89 1.21
C SER A 278 -3.33 33.75 1.70
N VAL A 279 -3.01 33.16 2.85
CA VAL A 279 -3.81 32.09 3.48
C VAL A 279 -5.12 32.65 4.03
N PHE A 280 -5.10 33.81 4.70
CA PHE A 280 -6.33 34.46 5.18
C PHE A 280 -7.31 34.77 4.03
N MET A 281 -6.80 35.29 2.91
CA MET A 281 -7.62 35.55 1.72
C MET A 281 -8.22 34.27 1.13
N SER A 282 -7.54 33.12 1.28
CA SER A 282 -8.09 31.82 0.87
C SER A 282 -9.32 31.46 1.71
N TYR A 283 -9.30 31.65 3.03
CA TYR A 283 -10.47 31.41 3.89
C TYR A 283 -11.66 32.31 3.54
N SER A 284 -11.40 33.59 3.24
CA SER A 284 -12.46 34.53 2.84
C SER A 284 -13.12 34.12 1.52
N ARG A 285 -12.36 33.56 0.57
CA ARG A 285 -12.91 33.01 -0.68
C ARG A 285 -13.73 31.76 -0.45
N THR A 286 -13.29 30.85 0.43
CA THR A 286 -14.05 29.66 0.79
C THR A 286 -15.36 30.03 1.50
N ALA A 287 -15.32 30.98 2.43
CA ALA A 287 -16.52 31.50 3.10
C ALA A 287 -17.48 32.21 2.12
N ALA A 288 -16.95 33.02 1.19
CA ALA A 288 -17.75 33.66 0.16
C ALA A 288 -18.38 32.63 -0.81
N ALA A 289 -17.67 31.55 -1.14
CA ALA A 289 -18.20 30.45 -1.97
C ALA A 289 -19.31 29.65 -1.27
N VAL A 290 -19.27 29.53 0.06
CA VAL A 290 -20.30 28.86 0.87
C VAL A 290 -21.57 29.73 1.02
N HIS A 291 -21.45 31.07 0.93
CA HIS A 291 -22.56 32.01 1.13
C HIS A 291 -23.10 32.67 -0.15
N ALA A 292 -22.52 32.46 -1.33
CA ALA A 292 -22.92 33.15 -2.55
C ALA A 292 -24.11 32.51 -3.30
N THR A 293 -25.29 33.12 -3.18
CA THR A 293 -26.38 33.09 -4.18
C THR A 293 -26.32 34.28 -5.16
N ALA A 294 -25.26 35.10 -5.13
CA ALA A 294 -25.17 36.32 -5.92
C ALA A 294 -23.83 36.44 -6.68
N GLY A 295 -23.91 36.42 -8.02
CA GLY A 295 -23.02 37.09 -8.99
C GLY A 295 -21.51 36.79 -8.99
N PRO A 296 -20.79 37.08 -10.10
CA PRO A 296 -19.34 36.90 -10.14
C PRO A 296 -18.67 37.90 -9.18
N SER A 297 -17.97 37.38 -8.17
CA SER A 297 -17.21 38.17 -7.20
C SER A 297 -16.11 38.97 -7.90
N LEU A 298 -16.16 40.31 -7.79
CA LEU A 298 -15.18 41.30 -8.28
C LEU A 298 -13.90 41.34 -7.42
N LEU A 299 -13.43 40.20 -6.88
CA LEU A 299 -12.17 40.19 -6.13
C LEU A 299 -10.97 40.19 -7.10
N PRO A 300 -9.91 40.98 -6.80
CA PRO A 300 -8.71 41.03 -7.64
C PRO A 300 -8.10 39.64 -7.86
N ALA A 301 -7.34 39.52 -8.96
CA ALA A 301 -6.58 38.33 -9.33
C ALA A 301 -5.85 37.72 -8.11
N PRO A 302 -5.71 36.37 -8.04
CA PRO A 302 -5.08 35.69 -6.91
C PRO A 302 -3.74 36.34 -6.57
N TYR A 303 -3.60 36.80 -5.32
CA TYR A 303 -2.28 36.92 -4.71
C TYR A 303 -1.56 35.58 -4.94
N PRO A 304 -0.30 35.56 -5.39
CA PRO A 304 0.39 34.31 -5.68
C PRO A 304 0.44 33.48 -4.39
N LEU A 305 -0.40 32.45 -4.33
CA LEU A 305 -0.42 31.49 -3.24
C LEU A 305 0.81 30.62 -3.40
N HIS A 306 1.79 30.81 -2.52
CA HIS A 306 2.99 29.97 -2.45
C HIS A 306 2.70 28.60 -1.82
N PHE A 307 1.51 28.41 -1.22
CA PHE A 307 1.10 27.15 -0.59
C PHE A 307 0.05 26.42 -1.43
N PRO A 308 0.13 25.08 -1.51
CA PRO A 308 -0.87 24.30 -2.22
C PRO A 308 -2.26 24.47 -1.59
N THR A 309 -3.25 24.81 -2.43
CA THR A 309 -4.67 24.93 -2.06
C THR A 309 -5.46 23.65 -2.32
N ASP A 310 -4.91 22.73 -3.09
CA ASP A 310 -5.54 21.47 -3.48
C ASP A 310 -5.28 20.35 -2.45
N GLN A 311 -6.14 19.33 -2.41
CA GLN A 311 -5.87 18.11 -1.65
C GLN A 311 -4.68 17.31 -2.25
N ARG A 312 -4.04 16.38 -1.50
CA ARG A 312 -2.71 15.83 -1.89
C ARG A 312 -2.90 15.06 -3.17
N MET A 313 -2.37 15.52 -4.31
CA MET A 313 -2.46 14.75 -5.55
C MET A 313 -2.05 13.33 -5.21
N ALA A 314 -2.96 12.38 -5.45
CA ALA A 314 -2.65 10.98 -5.25
C ALA A 314 -1.34 10.72 -5.98
N VAL A 315 -0.36 10.14 -5.28
CA VAL A 315 0.76 9.48 -5.95
C VAL A 315 0.11 8.63 -7.04
N GLN A 316 0.41 8.95 -8.29
CA GLN A 316 0.02 8.10 -9.39
C GLN A 316 0.64 6.75 -9.07
N ASN A 317 -0.22 5.80 -8.69
CA ASN A 317 0.13 4.45 -8.28
C ASN A 317 1.33 3.93 -9.07
N PHE A 318 2.54 3.98 -8.48
CA PHE A 318 3.65 3.15 -8.92
C PHE A 318 3.42 1.76 -8.33
N SER A 319 2.41 1.07 -8.85
CA SER A 319 2.39 -0.38 -8.85
C SER A 319 2.57 -0.83 -10.30
N SER A 320 3.79 -1.21 -10.61
CA SER A 320 4.13 -2.00 -11.80
C SER A 320 3.58 -3.41 -11.62
N ALA A 321 2.27 -3.52 -11.69
CA ALA A 321 1.52 -4.71 -12.07
C ALA A 321 0.19 -4.20 -12.60
N ALA A 322 0.25 -3.58 -13.79
CA ALA A 322 -0.87 -3.03 -14.56
C ALA A 322 -2.21 -3.13 -13.81
N GLN A 323 -2.57 -2.07 -13.08
CA GLN A 323 -3.93 -1.87 -12.62
C GLN A 323 -4.74 -1.73 -13.91
N GLN A 324 -5.22 -2.85 -14.43
CA GLN A 324 -6.01 -2.88 -15.64
C GLN A 324 -7.34 -2.27 -15.26
N LYS A 325 -7.42 -0.94 -15.33
CA LYS A 325 -8.65 -0.19 -15.13
C LYS A 325 -9.54 -0.48 -16.32
N GLY A 326 -10.80 -0.82 -16.07
CA GLY A 326 -11.78 -0.96 -17.12
C GLY A 326 -12.75 0.20 -17.10
N ARG A 327 -13.24 0.56 -18.28
CA ARG A 327 -14.29 1.57 -18.44
C ARG A 327 -15.49 0.91 -19.08
N LEU A 328 -16.61 0.90 -18.37
CA LEU A 328 -17.90 0.52 -18.92
C LEU A 328 -18.62 1.78 -19.41
N THR A 329 -19.30 1.68 -20.55
CA THR A 329 -20.14 2.76 -21.10
C THR A 329 -21.45 2.17 -21.58
N LEU A 330 -22.57 2.79 -21.25
CA LEU A 330 -23.89 2.47 -21.77
C LEU A 330 -24.58 3.73 -22.26
N LYS A 331 -24.90 3.78 -23.54
CA LYS A 331 -25.78 4.78 -24.12
C LYS A 331 -27.19 4.22 -24.16
N ILE A 332 -28.10 4.81 -23.41
CA ILE A 332 -29.52 4.48 -23.43
C ILE A 332 -30.18 5.43 -24.43
N GLY A 333 -30.53 4.92 -25.62
CA GLY A 333 -31.35 5.64 -26.60
C GLY A 333 -32.85 5.41 -26.39
N LYS A 334 -33.68 6.28 -26.98
CA LYS A 334 -35.13 6.32 -26.74
C LYS A 334 -35.45 6.39 -25.24
N PHE A 335 -34.71 7.22 -24.51
CA PHE A 335 -34.75 7.28 -23.06
C PHE A 335 -36.13 7.72 -22.54
N SER A 336 -36.82 8.60 -23.28
CA SER A 336 -38.16 9.07 -22.97
C SER A 336 -39.21 7.94 -22.95
N ASP A 337 -39.10 6.96 -23.84
CA ASP A 337 -39.94 5.76 -23.84
C ASP A 337 -39.52 4.78 -22.73
N PHE A 338 -38.22 4.62 -22.53
CA PHE A 338 -37.66 3.77 -21.48
C PHE A 338 -38.10 4.22 -20.08
N SER A 339 -38.10 5.53 -19.82
CA SER A 339 -38.44 6.12 -18.52
C SER A 339 -39.92 5.96 -18.14
N ARG A 340 -40.80 5.72 -19.11
CA ARG A 340 -42.24 5.47 -18.91
C ARG A 340 -42.59 4.03 -18.54
N GLY A 341 -41.64 3.09 -18.66
CA GLY A 341 -41.81 1.73 -18.16
C GLY A 341 -42.54 0.75 -19.10
N GLY A 342 -42.39 0.85 -20.42
CA GLY A 342 -42.91 -0.12 -21.39
C GLY A 342 -42.21 -1.50 -21.35
N GLU A 343 -42.52 -2.42 -22.29
CA GLU A 343 -41.95 -3.79 -22.34
C GLU A 343 -40.41 -3.84 -22.25
N SER A 344 -39.72 -2.83 -22.80
CA SER A 344 -38.26 -2.73 -22.73
C SER A 344 -37.69 -2.38 -21.34
N ALA A 345 -38.51 -1.93 -20.38
CA ALA A 345 -38.11 -1.68 -19.00
C ALA A 345 -38.23 -2.94 -18.12
N ALA A 346 -38.99 -3.96 -18.53
CA ALA A 346 -39.13 -5.19 -17.76
C ALA A 346 -37.81 -5.97 -17.65
N THR A 347 -36.93 -5.86 -18.66
CA THR A 347 -35.65 -6.61 -18.74
C THR A 347 -34.41 -5.77 -18.40
N GLY A 348 -34.58 -4.44 -18.24
CA GLY A 348 -33.48 -3.48 -18.06
C GLY A 348 -32.59 -3.33 -19.31
N ARG A 349 -31.75 -2.30 -19.31
CA ARG A 349 -30.75 -2.04 -20.36
C ARG A 349 -29.38 -2.48 -19.87
N HIS A 350 -28.66 -3.23 -20.71
CA HIS A 350 -27.35 -3.78 -20.38
C HIS A 350 -26.28 -3.19 -21.28
N SER A 351 -25.05 -3.04 -20.77
CA SER A 351 -23.88 -2.76 -21.62
C SER A 351 -23.29 -4.03 -22.17
N ASP A 352 -22.39 -3.88 -23.13
CA ASP A 352 -21.43 -4.92 -23.46
C ASP A 352 -20.59 -5.26 -22.22
N ALA A 353 -20.16 -6.51 -22.14
CA ALA A 353 -19.31 -6.98 -21.06
C ALA A 353 -17.85 -6.61 -21.33
N VAL A 354 -17.16 -6.15 -20.28
CA VAL A 354 -15.72 -5.88 -20.31
C VAL A 354 -15.03 -6.83 -19.34
N ASN A 355 -14.08 -7.59 -19.88
CA ASN A 355 -13.27 -8.52 -19.10
C ASN A 355 -12.07 -7.80 -18.51
N ILE A 356 -11.96 -7.82 -17.19
CA ILE A 356 -10.87 -7.19 -16.45
C ILE A 356 -10.32 -8.22 -15.46
N ARG A 357 -9.04 -8.58 -15.56
CA ARG A 357 -8.40 -9.58 -14.68
C ARG A 357 -9.16 -10.93 -14.60
N GLY A 358 -9.78 -11.36 -15.70
CA GLY A 358 -10.54 -12.63 -15.75
C GLY A 358 -11.95 -12.56 -15.17
N PHE A 359 -12.42 -11.37 -14.77
CA PHE A 359 -13.80 -11.12 -14.34
C PHE A 359 -14.56 -10.35 -15.41
N SER A 360 -15.80 -10.77 -15.71
CA SER A 360 -16.65 -10.15 -16.73
C SER A 360 -17.63 -9.17 -16.10
N PHE A 361 -17.40 -7.88 -16.30
CA PHE A 361 -18.26 -6.81 -15.77
C PHE A 361 -19.20 -6.26 -16.84
N LYS A 362 -20.45 -5.93 -16.48
CA LYS A 362 -21.40 -5.23 -17.36
C LYS A 362 -22.36 -4.34 -16.56
N PHE A 363 -23.00 -3.38 -17.22
CA PHE A 363 -24.07 -2.58 -16.63
C PHE A 363 -25.42 -3.27 -16.69
N MET A 364 -26.25 -2.92 -15.70
CA MET A 364 -27.68 -3.04 -15.78
C MET A 364 -28.31 -1.74 -15.28
N ALA A 365 -29.05 -1.07 -16.15
CA ALA A 365 -29.83 0.11 -15.82
C ALA A 365 -31.32 -0.22 -15.95
N ASN A 366 -32.12 0.14 -14.95
CA ASN A 366 -33.56 -0.07 -14.99
C ASN A 366 -34.33 1.07 -14.32
N ILE A 367 -35.63 1.17 -14.61
CA ILE A 367 -36.51 2.16 -14.02
C ILE A 367 -37.27 1.55 -12.85
N TYR A 368 -37.22 2.22 -11.71
CA TYR A 368 -37.89 1.79 -10.49
C TYR A 368 -38.84 2.86 -10.00
N THR A 369 -39.89 2.42 -9.30
CA THR A 369 -40.76 3.32 -8.54
C THR A 369 -40.05 3.69 -7.24
N MET A 370 -40.01 4.98 -6.91
CA MET A 370 -39.38 5.45 -5.67
C MET A 370 -40.15 4.96 -4.44
N ARG A 371 -39.42 4.63 -3.37
CA ARG A 371 -40.03 4.16 -2.11
C ARG A 371 -40.76 5.27 -1.38
N ALA A 372 -40.18 6.48 -1.37
CA ALA A 372 -40.72 7.64 -0.68
C ALA A 372 -41.96 8.23 -1.37
N ASP A 373 -42.04 8.11 -2.69
CA ASP A 373 -43.15 8.62 -3.49
C ASP A 373 -43.45 7.64 -4.64
N LYS A 374 -44.54 6.88 -4.50
CA LYS A 374 -44.95 5.86 -5.47
C LYS A 374 -45.39 6.44 -6.82
N SER A 375 -45.64 7.75 -6.90
CA SER A 375 -45.95 8.42 -8.17
C SER A 375 -44.70 8.72 -8.99
N LYS A 376 -43.51 8.73 -8.37
CA LYS A 376 -42.25 9.08 -9.01
C LYS A 376 -41.44 7.88 -9.43
N LYS A 377 -40.70 8.07 -10.53
CA LYS A 377 -39.78 7.09 -11.09
C LYS A 377 -38.33 7.55 -10.92
N CYS A 378 -37.45 6.58 -10.76
CA CYS A 378 -36.01 6.79 -10.67
C CYS A 378 -35.28 5.79 -11.56
N LEU A 379 -34.09 6.20 -12.02
CA LEU A 379 -33.15 5.31 -12.68
C LEU A 379 -32.37 4.57 -11.60
N GLY A 380 -32.40 3.24 -11.62
CA GLY A 380 -31.49 2.38 -10.89
C GLY A 380 -30.33 1.99 -11.79
N PHE A 381 -29.13 1.93 -11.21
CA PHE A 381 -27.90 1.72 -11.94
C PHE A 381 -27.00 0.75 -11.18
N PHE A 382 -26.69 -0.37 -11.83
CA PHE A 382 -25.96 -1.49 -11.25
C PHE A 382 -24.82 -1.95 -12.16
N ILE A 383 -23.78 -2.48 -11.54
CA ILE A 383 -22.67 -3.20 -12.14
C ILE A 383 -22.85 -4.65 -11.76
N GLU A 384 -22.89 -5.54 -12.74
CA GLU A 384 -22.91 -6.98 -12.56
C GLU A 384 -21.52 -7.54 -12.88
N CYS A 385 -20.95 -8.33 -11.99
CA CYS A 385 -19.71 -9.06 -12.23
C CYS A 385 -20.04 -10.55 -12.27
N ASN A 386 -19.76 -11.23 -13.38
CA ASN A 386 -19.95 -12.67 -13.46
C ASN A 386 -18.64 -13.36 -13.83
N LYS A 387 -18.44 -14.54 -13.24
CA LYS A 387 -17.44 -15.52 -13.66
C LYS A 387 -18.15 -16.87 -13.70
N ASN A 388 -17.89 -17.68 -14.74
CA ASN A 388 -18.56 -18.97 -14.95
C ASN A 388 -18.12 -20.08 -13.97
N GLU A 389 -17.48 -19.71 -12.86
CA GLU A 389 -17.00 -20.63 -11.82
C GLU A 389 -17.86 -20.47 -10.57
N PRO A 390 -18.10 -21.53 -9.78
CA PRO A 390 -18.94 -21.44 -8.58
C PRO A 390 -18.24 -20.77 -7.39
N ASN A 391 -16.90 -20.72 -7.38
CA ASN A 391 -16.09 -20.27 -6.23
C ASN A 391 -15.12 -19.14 -6.64
N TRP A 392 -15.63 -17.92 -6.73
CA TRP A 392 -14.81 -16.74 -6.97
C TRP A 392 -15.24 -15.58 -6.07
N CYS A 393 -14.27 -14.73 -5.77
CA CYS A 393 -14.52 -13.42 -5.19
C CYS A 393 -13.53 -12.41 -5.78
N CYS A 394 -13.94 -11.15 -5.86
CA CYS A 394 -13.05 -10.04 -6.19
C CYS A 394 -13.49 -8.78 -5.48
N THR A 395 -12.55 -7.93 -5.10
CA THR A 395 -12.86 -6.59 -4.59
C THR A 395 -12.73 -5.60 -5.74
N CYS A 396 -13.71 -4.71 -5.91
CA CYS A 396 -13.68 -3.72 -6.98
C CYS A 396 -14.17 -2.36 -6.49
N SER A 397 -13.36 -1.35 -6.78
CA SER A 397 -13.76 0.05 -6.64
C SER A 397 -14.36 0.53 -7.96
N ALA A 398 -15.52 1.18 -7.88
CA ALA A 398 -16.28 1.65 -9.02
C ALA A 398 -16.68 3.12 -8.85
N THR A 399 -16.41 3.93 -9.86
CA THR A 399 -16.93 5.31 -9.95
C THR A 399 -17.99 5.35 -11.04
N MET A 400 -19.26 5.47 -10.65
CA MET A 400 -20.40 5.50 -11.56
C MET A 400 -20.81 6.94 -11.84
N GLN A 401 -21.00 7.29 -13.11
CA GLN A 401 -21.27 8.66 -13.52
C GLN A 401 -22.32 8.75 -14.64
N ILE A 402 -23.11 9.82 -14.61
CA ILE A 402 -23.94 10.25 -15.74
C ILE A 402 -23.19 11.37 -16.48
N VAL A 403 -22.94 11.14 -17.77
CA VAL A 403 -22.13 12.05 -18.59
C VAL A 403 -22.96 13.29 -18.94
N VAL A 404 -22.35 14.46 -18.78
CA VAL A 404 -22.91 15.73 -19.27
C VAL A 404 -22.82 15.76 -20.79
N GLN A 405 -23.96 15.83 -21.46
CA GLN A 405 -24.05 15.79 -22.92
C GLN A 405 -24.24 17.19 -23.55
N LYS A 406 -24.57 18.20 -22.74
CA LYS A 406 -24.68 19.61 -23.14
C LYS A 406 -23.85 20.48 -22.21
N LYS A 407 -22.94 21.31 -22.76
CA LYS A 407 -22.15 22.26 -21.96
C LYS A 407 -23.08 23.24 -21.24
N CYS A 408 -23.22 23.11 -19.94
CA CYS A 408 -23.87 24.07 -19.05
C CYS A 408 -22.83 24.65 -18.09
N LYS A 409 -22.93 25.95 -17.77
CA LYS A 409 -21.94 26.70 -16.97
C LYS A 409 -21.82 26.26 -15.50
N TYR A 410 -22.73 25.41 -15.00
CA TYR A 410 -22.96 25.25 -13.56
C TYR A 410 -23.05 23.82 -13.01
N TYR A 411 -22.98 22.75 -13.83
CA TYR A 411 -23.11 21.36 -13.35
C TYR A 411 -21.98 20.45 -13.81
N SER A 412 -21.42 19.68 -12.87
CA SER A 412 -20.51 18.56 -13.10
C SER A 412 -21.29 17.26 -13.32
N SER A 413 -20.64 16.22 -13.84
CA SER A 413 -21.20 14.87 -13.94
C SER A 413 -21.77 14.41 -12.60
N TYR A 414 -22.97 13.82 -12.59
CA TYR A 414 -23.52 13.20 -11.39
C TYR A 414 -22.73 11.91 -11.10
N ILE A 415 -21.93 11.92 -10.03
CA ILE A 415 -21.00 10.83 -9.69
C ILE A 415 -21.42 10.18 -8.37
N LYS A 416 -21.42 8.84 -8.33
CA LYS A 416 -21.38 8.07 -7.08
C LYS A 416 -20.15 7.16 -7.09
N GLN A 417 -19.40 7.20 -5.99
CA GLN A 417 -18.23 6.35 -5.79
C GLN A 417 -18.57 5.21 -4.85
N PHE A 418 -18.10 4.03 -5.21
CA PHE A 418 -18.24 2.79 -4.46
C PHE A 418 -16.83 2.24 -4.27
N ALA A 419 -16.29 2.35 -3.06
CA ALA A 419 -14.95 1.84 -2.73
C ALA A 419 -15.04 0.42 -2.19
N ASP A 420 -14.11 -0.43 -2.62
CA ASP A 420 -13.75 -1.69 -1.97
C ASP A 420 -14.91 -2.70 -1.85
N ASN A 421 -15.74 -2.79 -2.89
CA ASN A 421 -16.92 -3.66 -2.86
C ASN A 421 -16.56 -5.09 -3.25
N ASN A 422 -16.98 -6.04 -2.42
CA ASN A 422 -16.76 -7.46 -2.64
C ASN A 422 -17.84 -8.03 -3.55
N PHE A 423 -17.42 -8.57 -4.69
CA PHE A 423 -18.23 -9.40 -5.55
C PHE A 423 -17.93 -10.87 -5.27
N SER A 424 -18.98 -11.69 -5.31
CA SER A 424 -18.90 -13.15 -5.23
C SER A 424 -20.00 -13.79 -6.06
N ALA A 425 -19.99 -15.12 -6.17
CA ALA A 425 -21.09 -15.86 -6.79
C ALA A 425 -22.46 -15.59 -6.14
N GLU A 426 -22.50 -15.32 -4.83
CA GLU A 426 -23.73 -15.03 -4.08
C GLU A 426 -24.12 -13.54 -4.13
N ASN A 427 -23.12 -12.64 -4.23
CA ASN A 427 -23.33 -11.21 -4.28
C ASN A 427 -22.59 -10.60 -5.47
N ASN A 428 -23.22 -10.69 -6.64
CA ASN A 428 -22.61 -10.36 -7.93
C ASN A 428 -23.02 -9.00 -8.50
N LYS A 429 -23.76 -8.17 -7.73
CA LYS A 429 -24.27 -6.87 -8.17
C LYS A 429 -23.87 -5.76 -7.21
N LEU A 430 -23.45 -4.62 -7.77
CA LEU A 430 -23.14 -3.40 -7.03
C LEU A 430 -23.92 -2.24 -7.64
N GLY A 431 -24.65 -1.48 -6.83
CA GLY A 431 -25.36 -0.30 -7.31
C GLY A 431 -26.49 0.13 -6.39
N THR A 432 -27.39 0.94 -6.92
CA THR A 432 -28.57 1.38 -6.18
C THR A 432 -29.79 1.50 -7.07
N VAL A 433 -30.95 1.19 -6.48
CA VAL A 433 -32.27 1.26 -7.10
C VAL A 433 -32.68 2.72 -7.36
N GLU A 434 -32.34 3.63 -6.44
CA GLU A 434 -32.67 5.05 -6.53
C GLU A 434 -31.41 5.86 -6.83
N PHE A 435 -30.83 5.69 -8.02
CA PHE A 435 -29.59 6.36 -8.40
C PHE A 435 -29.84 7.86 -8.62
N ILE A 436 -30.84 8.19 -9.43
CA ILE A 436 -31.32 9.56 -9.71
C ILE A 436 -32.80 9.54 -10.09
N SER A 437 -33.58 10.59 -9.76
CA SER A 437 -34.97 10.67 -10.22
C SER A 437 -35.05 11.00 -11.71
N ILE A 438 -36.09 10.51 -12.39
CA ILE A 438 -36.28 10.78 -13.83
C ILE A 438 -36.52 12.27 -14.10
N GLU A 439 -37.26 12.94 -13.20
CA GLU A 439 -37.48 14.38 -13.25
C GLU A 439 -36.15 15.16 -13.22
N GLN A 440 -35.24 14.80 -12.32
CA GLN A 440 -33.91 15.43 -12.24
C GLN A 440 -33.05 15.07 -13.45
N LEU A 441 -33.07 13.82 -13.89
CA LEU A 441 -32.24 13.36 -15.01
C LEU A 441 -32.63 14.03 -16.33
N MET A 442 -33.93 14.19 -16.57
CA MET A 442 -34.48 14.79 -17.79
C MET A 442 -34.63 16.31 -17.72
N ASN A 443 -34.29 16.95 -16.59
CA ASN A 443 -34.35 18.41 -16.49
C ASN A 443 -33.36 19.04 -17.49
N PRO A 444 -33.84 19.89 -18.42
CA PRO A 444 -33.01 20.53 -19.45
C PRO A 444 -31.82 21.33 -18.88
N ASP A 445 -31.96 21.85 -17.66
CA ASP A 445 -30.94 22.67 -16.99
C ASP A 445 -29.72 21.85 -16.53
N ASN A 446 -29.92 20.55 -16.25
CA ASN A 446 -28.88 19.66 -15.73
C ASN A 446 -27.93 19.11 -16.80
N GLY A 447 -28.34 19.12 -18.08
CA GLY A 447 -27.50 18.76 -19.22
C GLY A 447 -27.10 17.29 -19.33
N TRP A 448 -27.70 16.39 -18.54
CA TRP A 448 -27.44 14.93 -18.58
C TRP A 448 -28.26 14.18 -19.65
N TYR A 449 -29.46 14.68 -19.96
CA TYR A 449 -30.32 14.15 -21.03
C TYR A 449 -30.13 14.94 -22.33
N ASN A 450 -29.96 14.22 -23.44
CA ASN A 450 -29.89 14.84 -24.77
C ASN A 450 -31.25 14.77 -25.45
N GLU A 451 -31.97 15.88 -25.49
CA GLU A 451 -33.29 15.98 -26.12
C GLU A 451 -33.30 15.69 -27.62
N LYS A 452 -32.22 16.04 -28.33
CA LYS A 452 -32.15 15.87 -29.80
C LYS A 452 -31.97 14.40 -30.20
N ASP A 453 -31.28 13.64 -29.38
CA ASP A 453 -30.91 12.24 -29.62
C ASP A 453 -31.72 11.26 -28.74
N ASP A 454 -32.64 11.80 -27.92
CA ASP A 454 -33.40 11.10 -26.87
C ASP A 454 -32.54 10.06 -26.14
N SER A 455 -31.43 10.54 -25.54
CA SER A 455 -30.43 9.64 -24.98
C SER A 455 -29.77 10.11 -23.68
N VAL A 456 -29.34 9.13 -22.89
CA VAL A 456 -28.54 9.30 -21.66
C VAL A 456 -27.31 8.41 -21.76
N ILE A 457 -26.14 8.92 -21.38
CA ILE A 457 -24.88 8.16 -21.36
C ILE A 457 -24.44 7.93 -19.91
N LEU A 458 -24.29 6.66 -19.56
CA LEU A 458 -23.77 6.20 -18.27
C LEU A 458 -22.36 5.66 -18.46
N VAL A 459 -21.46 6.02 -17.56
CA VAL A 459 -20.07 5.54 -17.54
C VAL A 459 -19.73 5.04 -16.15
N ALA A 460 -18.85 4.05 -16.07
CA ALA A 460 -18.25 3.65 -14.81
C ALA A 460 -16.80 3.24 -15.02
N GLU A 461 -15.96 3.72 -14.12
CA GLU A 461 -14.57 3.34 -14.06
C GLU A 461 -14.40 2.27 -12.99
N LEU A 462 -13.88 1.11 -13.39
CA LEU A 462 -13.72 -0.07 -12.57
C LEU A 462 -12.24 -0.31 -12.30
N SER A 463 -11.93 -0.59 -11.04
CA SER A 463 -10.60 -0.98 -10.59
C SER A 463 -10.72 -2.25 -9.74
N PRO A 464 -10.81 -3.43 -10.35
CA PRO A 464 -10.84 -4.70 -9.61
C PRO A 464 -9.44 -5.10 -9.15
N TYR A 465 -9.34 -5.59 -7.92
CA TYR A 465 -8.12 -6.10 -7.31
C TYR A 465 -8.41 -7.34 -6.46
N ALA A 466 -7.35 -8.09 -6.15
CA ALA A 466 -7.47 -9.30 -5.35
C ALA A 466 -8.06 -8.94 -3.97
N PRO A 467 -8.99 -9.75 -3.44
CA PRO A 467 -9.62 -9.44 -2.17
C PRO A 467 -8.57 -9.35 -1.07
N ALA A 468 -8.57 -8.23 -0.35
CA ALA A 468 -7.93 -8.16 0.95
C ALA A 468 -8.75 -9.06 1.88
N TYR A 469 -8.27 -10.27 2.13
CA TYR A 469 -8.96 -11.19 3.03
C TYR A 469 -9.19 -10.52 4.40
N PRO A 470 -10.43 -10.44 4.89
CA PRO A 470 -10.66 -10.26 6.31
C PRO A 470 -10.29 -11.57 6.98
N SER A 471 -9.31 -11.55 7.89
CA SER A 471 -9.03 -12.62 8.83
C SER A 471 -10.19 -12.77 9.81
N SER A 472 -11.28 -13.39 9.37
CA SER A 472 -12.30 -14.06 10.19
C SER A 472 -13.36 -14.67 9.27
N LEU A 473 -13.30 -15.99 9.12
CA LEU A 473 -14.45 -16.91 9.03
C LEU A 473 -13.90 -18.30 8.68
N SER A 474 -13.73 -19.11 9.71
CA SER A 474 -13.72 -20.57 9.62
C SER A 474 -14.93 -21.07 8.82
N PRO A 475 -14.79 -22.05 7.91
CA PRO A 475 -15.91 -22.89 7.54
C PRO A 475 -15.97 -24.09 8.49
N GLN A 476 -16.69 -23.93 9.61
CA GLN A 476 -17.46 -25.05 10.14
C GLN A 476 -18.71 -25.20 9.26
N LYS A 477 -18.77 -26.23 8.41
CA LYS A 477 -19.81 -27.28 8.43
C LYS A 477 -19.76 -28.18 7.20
N ARG A 478 -19.65 -29.48 7.51
CA ARG A 478 -20.33 -30.65 6.91
C ARG A 478 -20.23 -30.83 5.39
N LEU A 479 -19.43 -31.84 4.99
CA LEU A 479 -19.92 -33.21 4.81
C LEU A 479 -18.84 -34.21 5.25
#